data_AF-A0A535WK33-F1
#
_entry.id   AF-A0A535WK33-F1
#
_cell.length_a   1.000
_cell.length_b   1.000
_cell.length_c   1.000
_cell.angle_alpha   90.00
_cell.angle_beta   90.00
_cell.angle_gamma   90.00
#
_symmetry.space_group_name_H-M   'P 1'
#
loop_
_entity.id
_entity.type
_entity.pdbx_description
1 polymer ?
#
loop_
_entity_poly.entity_id
_entity_poly.type
_entity_poly.pdbx_seq_one_letter_code
_entity_poly.pdbx_strand_id
1 'polypeptide(L)'
;MRPSELSRKLKIEAGNRCLVLNAPDGYLSRFDPLPEGASAGSDKHAAQVDVVQLFAVNRAQLERDFQKGFKALKPGGLFWVSYPNSAQGGVATDLSRNHGWGVLHGAGLSATDAVSLDGGWEAVRFQPSAEVPGSAIPGADMLPVGRRASPLFRVVRLVALALFHLLFRFDVQGRERIPNQAFVLIANHLGWMDAISLLLLFPAEPRIHYLADPTSMMKNRLLWALVRATGGVVPVDRAHRGNATLFRHVHRCLEAGGVVAIFPEGDFGPREGVLLPFKKGFAHFAVEAGVPVLPVALAGMKEVWLGKRLFVRIGEPIPTAGKTVEGVHRLGEQSVAALLPRYREPAGRKPLRRWLTGLF
;
A
#
# COMPACT_ATOMS: atom_id res chain seq x y z
N MET A 1 20.58 -2.04 -35.90
CA MET A 1 19.82 -3.20 -35.39
C MET A 1 18.69 -2.72 -34.49
N ARG A 2 17.56 -3.41 -34.43
CA ARG A 2 16.48 -3.07 -33.49
C ARG A 2 16.97 -3.45 -32.07
N PRO A 3 16.91 -2.55 -31.07
CA PRO A 3 17.31 -2.88 -29.70
C PRO A 3 16.47 -4.04 -29.13
N SER A 4 17.07 -4.77 -28.19
CA SER A 4 16.41 -5.88 -27.50
C SER A 4 15.07 -5.44 -26.87
N GLU A 5 14.15 -6.40 -26.70
CA GLU A 5 12.88 -6.14 -26.01
C GLU A 5 13.12 -5.61 -24.59
N LEU A 6 14.16 -6.09 -23.93
CA LEU A 6 14.54 -5.68 -22.59
C LEU A 6 14.97 -4.21 -22.54
N SER A 7 15.86 -3.79 -23.44
CA SER A 7 16.28 -2.39 -23.57
C SER A 7 15.09 -1.46 -23.80
N ARG A 8 14.15 -1.87 -24.65
CA ARG A 8 12.91 -1.11 -24.88
C ARG A 8 12.03 -1.01 -23.64
N LYS A 9 11.81 -2.12 -22.93
CA LYS A 9 11.00 -2.14 -21.69
C LYS A 9 11.57 -1.23 -20.61
N LEU A 10 12.90 -1.21 -20.49
CA LEU A 10 13.62 -0.40 -19.51
C LEU A 10 13.90 1.03 -19.99
N LYS A 11 13.43 1.41 -21.18
CA LYS A 11 13.63 2.71 -21.82
C LYS A 11 15.12 3.10 -21.91
N ILE A 12 15.97 2.16 -22.31
CA ILE A 12 17.39 2.42 -22.59
C ILE A 12 17.50 3.02 -23.99
N GLU A 13 18.14 4.18 -24.06
CA GLU A 13 18.34 4.96 -25.29
C GLU A 13 19.79 4.87 -25.77
N ALA A 14 20.06 5.43 -26.95
CA ALA A 14 21.39 5.49 -27.51
C ALA A 14 22.35 6.25 -26.58
N GLY A 15 23.57 5.74 -26.42
CA GLY A 15 24.59 6.33 -25.53
C GLY A 15 24.37 6.11 -24.02
N ASN A 16 23.24 5.54 -23.59
CA ASN A 16 22.98 5.32 -22.17
C ASN A 16 23.98 4.34 -21.54
N ARG A 17 24.45 4.68 -20.34
CA ARG A 17 25.19 3.77 -19.46
C ARG A 17 24.23 3.17 -18.46
N CYS A 18 24.10 1.84 -18.48
CA CYS A 18 23.22 1.09 -17.60
C CYS A 18 24.01 0.29 -16.55
N LEU A 19 23.74 0.56 -15.28
CA LEU A 19 24.25 -0.22 -14.15
C LEU A 19 23.19 -1.22 -13.69
N VAL A 20 23.55 -2.50 -13.70
CA VAL A 20 22.68 -3.59 -13.23
C VAL A 20 23.26 -4.20 -11.95
N LEU A 21 22.51 -4.14 -10.87
CA LEU A 21 22.92 -4.63 -9.55
C LEU A 21 22.13 -5.88 -9.17
N ASN A 22 22.84 -6.90 -8.69
CA ASN A 22 22.29 -8.15 -8.16
C ASN A 22 21.44 -8.97 -9.14
N ALA A 23 21.64 -8.80 -10.45
CA ALA A 23 20.86 -9.54 -11.43
C ALA A 23 21.10 -11.05 -11.36
N PRO A 24 20.11 -11.87 -11.72
CA PRO A 24 20.29 -13.30 -11.93
C PRO A 24 21.38 -13.60 -12.98
N ASP A 25 21.97 -14.79 -12.87
CA ASP A 25 22.98 -15.25 -13.83
C ASP A 25 22.42 -15.25 -15.26
N GLY A 26 23.24 -14.81 -16.21
CA GLY A 26 22.86 -14.71 -17.62
C GLY A 26 21.86 -13.59 -17.95
N TYR A 27 21.46 -12.75 -17.00
CA TYR A 27 20.53 -11.65 -17.28
C TYR A 27 21.13 -10.59 -18.21
N LEU A 28 22.42 -10.27 -18.07
CA LEU A 28 23.08 -9.21 -18.84
C LEU A 28 23.10 -9.48 -20.36
N SER A 29 23.21 -10.74 -20.78
CA SER A 29 23.20 -11.09 -22.22
C SER A 29 21.84 -10.83 -22.89
N ARG A 30 20.78 -10.59 -22.12
CA ARG A 30 19.45 -10.26 -22.65
C ARG A 30 19.34 -8.83 -23.16
N PHE A 31 20.33 -7.99 -22.86
CA PHE A 31 20.39 -6.64 -23.40
C PHE A 31 20.77 -6.64 -24.89
N ASP A 32 21.39 -7.70 -25.40
CA ASP A 32 21.87 -7.76 -26.77
C ASP A 32 20.74 -7.98 -27.80
N PRO A 33 20.72 -7.21 -28.91
CA PRO A 33 21.58 -6.05 -29.16
C PRO A 33 21.13 -4.81 -28.36
N LEU A 34 22.09 -4.09 -27.79
CA LEU A 34 21.88 -2.79 -27.15
C LEU A 34 21.60 -1.68 -28.19
N PRO A 35 20.95 -0.57 -27.79
CA PRO A 35 20.94 0.65 -28.58
C PRO A 35 22.36 1.14 -28.92
N GLU A 36 22.48 1.90 -30.01
CA GLU A 36 23.77 2.39 -30.49
C GLU A 36 24.50 3.20 -29.41
N GLY A 37 25.78 2.87 -29.18
CA GLY A 37 26.61 3.52 -28.16
C GLY A 37 26.20 3.27 -26.70
N ALA A 38 25.13 2.50 -26.44
CA ALA A 38 24.72 2.17 -25.09
C ALA A 38 25.57 1.03 -24.51
N SER A 39 25.65 0.99 -23.17
CA SER A 39 26.36 -0.07 -22.43
C SER A 39 25.51 -0.55 -21.25
N ALA A 40 25.61 -1.84 -20.91
CA ALA A 40 25.01 -2.41 -19.73
C ALA A 40 26.02 -3.30 -19.00
N GLY A 41 26.16 -3.13 -17.69
CA GLY A 41 27.12 -3.90 -16.91
C GLY A 41 26.84 -3.88 -15.41
N SER A 42 27.58 -4.70 -14.68
CA SER A 42 27.42 -4.88 -13.22
C SER A 42 28.57 -4.28 -12.41
N ASP A 43 29.31 -3.32 -12.97
CA ASP A 43 30.43 -2.69 -12.26
C ASP A 43 29.92 -1.92 -11.04
N LYS A 44 30.30 -2.43 -9.87
CA LYS A 44 29.92 -1.93 -8.57
C LYS A 44 30.48 -0.53 -8.28
N HIS A 45 31.45 -0.05 -9.05
CA HIS A 45 32.06 1.27 -8.93
C HIS A 45 31.58 2.25 -10.01
N ALA A 46 30.63 1.84 -10.86
CA ALA A 46 30.07 2.73 -11.86
C ALA A 46 29.42 3.95 -11.18
N ALA A 47 29.69 5.13 -11.73
CA ALA A 47 29.12 6.40 -11.31
C ALA A 47 28.69 7.20 -12.55
N GLN A 48 27.78 8.14 -12.34
CA GLN A 48 27.21 8.96 -13.40
C GLN A 48 26.63 8.08 -14.53
N VAL A 49 25.72 7.17 -14.16
CA VAL A 49 24.99 6.30 -15.10
C VAL A 49 23.59 6.85 -15.37
N ASP A 50 23.09 6.60 -16.57
CA ASP A 50 21.79 7.09 -17.04
C ASP A 50 20.64 6.20 -16.56
N VAL A 51 20.92 4.90 -16.41
CA VAL A 51 19.95 3.89 -15.98
C VAL A 51 20.56 3.02 -14.89
N VAL A 52 19.85 2.84 -13.78
CA VAL A 52 20.15 1.84 -12.77
C VAL A 52 19.03 0.81 -12.73
N GLN A 53 19.37 -0.47 -12.76
CA GLN A 53 18.45 -1.56 -12.47
C GLN A 53 18.93 -2.35 -11.26
N LEU A 54 18.20 -2.27 -10.15
CA LEU A 54 18.50 -2.98 -8.92
C LEU A 54 17.57 -4.18 -8.74
N PHE A 55 18.11 -5.38 -8.65
CA PHE A 55 17.36 -6.57 -8.27
C PHE A 55 17.33 -6.72 -6.75
N ALA A 56 16.13 -6.91 -6.21
CA ALA A 56 15.91 -7.17 -4.79
C ALA A 56 14.81 -8.22 -4.60
N VAL A 57 15.12 -9.28 -3.85
CA VAL A 57 14.14 -10.34 -3.55
C VAL A 57 13.19 -10.00 -2.41
N ASN A 58 13.53 -8.99 -1.58
CA ASN A 58 12.71 -8.50 -0.48
C ASN A 58 13.12 -7.08 -0.07
N ARG A 59 12.32 -6.45 0.81
CA ARG A 59 12.55 -5.09 1.36
C ARG A 59 13.90 -4.95 2.03
N ALA A 60 14.32 -5.95 2.80
CA ALA A 60 15.58 -5.90 3.52
C ALA A 60 16.78 -5.82 2.56
N GLN A 61 16.75 -6.56 1.45
CA GLN A 61 17.79 -6.45 0.41
C GLN A 61 17.72 -5.10 -0.30
N LEU A 62 16.51 -4.65 -0.63
CA LEU A 62 16.30 -3.36 -1.27
C LEU A 62 16.88 -2.21 -0.43
N GLU A 63 16.60 -2.19 0.88
CA GLU A 63 17.13 -1.20 1.82
C GLU A 63 18.65 -1.20 1.89
N ARG A 64 19.28 -2.38 1.92
CA ARG A 64 20.75 -2.52 1.96
C ARG A 64 21.41 -1.99 0.69
N ASP A 65 20.85 -2.31 -0.48
CA ASP A 65 21.51 -2.08 -1.76
C ASP A 65 21.08 -0.78 -2.46
N PHE A 66 19.96 -0.18 -2.04
CA PHE A 66 19.38 1.03 -2.64
C PHE A 66 20.39 2.18 -2.75
N GLN A 67 21.10 2.50 -1.67
CA GLN A 67 22.02 3.65 -1.62
C GLN A 67 23.14 3.55 -2.65
N LYS A 68 23.59 2.33 -2.95
CA LYS A 68 24.65 2.10 -3.93
C LYS A 68 24.19 2.43 -5.34
N GLY A 69 23.03 1.90 -5.73
CA GLY A 69 22.45 2.21 -7.04
C GLY A 69 22.11 3.70 -7.14
N PHE A 70 21.49 4.26 -6.11
CA PHE A 70 20.99 5.63 -6.15
C PHE A 70 22.11 6.67 -6.30
N LYS A 71 23.26 6.47 -5.64
CA LYS A 71 24.45 7.34 -5.79
C LYS A 71 25.11 7.27 -7.17
N ALA A 72 24.96 6.15 -7.88
CA ALA A 72 25.52 6.01 -9.22
C ALA A 72 24.71 6.76 -10.28
N LEU A 73 23.42 7.00 -10.02
CA LEU A 73 22.48 7.58 -10.97
C LEU A 73 22.72 9.08 -11.17
N LYS A 74 22.71 9.54 -12.42
CA LYS A 74 22.68 10.97 -12.75
C LYS A 74 21.35 11.62 -12.31
N PRO A 75 21.32 12.94 -12.05
CA PRO A 75 20.07 13.69 -11.96
C PRO A 75 19.19 13.44 -13.20
N GLY A 76 17.90 13.15 -13.01
CA GLY A 76 16.96 12.81 -14.09
C GLY A 76 17.12 11.39 -14.67
N GLY A 77 18.07 10.59 -14.18
CA GLY A 77 18.28 9.21 -14.62
C GLY A 77 17.11 8.27 -14.26
N LEU A 78 17.06 7.11 -14.90
CA LEU A 78 16.02 6.11 -14.69
C LEU A 78 16.43 5.10 -13.62
N PHE A 79 15.67 5.02 -12.53
CA PHE A 79 15.89 4.02 -11.48
C PHE A 79 14.83 2.91 -11.56
N TRP A 80 15.25 1.69 -11.87
CA TRP A 80 14.40 0.51 -11.92
C TRP A 80 14.70 -0.41 -10.73
N VAL A 81 13.65 -0.89 -10.06
CA VAL A 81 13.76 -1.96 -9.07
C VAL A 81 13.06 -3.19 -9.59
N SER A 82 13.79 -4.30 -9.67
CA SER A 82 13.30 -5.60 -10.13
C SER A 82 13.06 -6.54 -8.95
N TYR A 83 11.87 -7.15 -8.89
CA TYR A 83 11.43 -8.00 -7.80
C TYR A 83 10.76 -9.29 -8.31
N PRO A 84 10.78 -10.38 -7.53
CA PRO A 84 10.17 -11.65 -7.95
C PRO A 84 8.67 -11.53 -8.19
N ASN A 85 8.19 -12.17 -9.25
CA ASN A 85 6.76 -12.31 -9.51
C ASN A 85 6.17 -13.44 -8.63
N SER A 86 5.44 -13.05 -7.58
CA SER A 86 4.84 -14.00 -6.63
C SER A 86 3.79 -14.91 -7.27
N ALA A 87 3.17 -14.52 -8.39
CA ALA A 87 2.16 -15.31 -9.09
C ALA A 87 2.74 -16.55 -9.79
N GLN A 88 4.03 -16.54 -10.16
CA GLN A 88 4.66 -17.65 -10.88
C GLN A 88 5.39 -18.66 -9.96
N GLY A 89 5.21 -18.57 -8.64
CA GLY A 89 5.62 -19.62 -7.71
C GLY A 89 7.12 -19.78 -7.50
N GLY A 90 7.90 -18.71 -7.68
CA GLY A 90 9.35 -18.69 -7.48
C GLY A 90 9.79 -18.22 -6.09
N VAL A 91 10.71 -17.25 -6.06
CA VAL A 91 11.30 -16.69 -4.84
C VAL A 91 10.24 -15.95 -4.02
N ALA A 92 10.11 -16.29 -2.73
CA ALA A 92 9.21 -15.60 -1.82
C ALA A 92 9.65 -14.14 -1.62
N THR A 93 8.71 -13.21 -1.69
CA THR A 93 8.99 -11.77 -1.61
C THR A 93 7.89 -11.03 -0.84
N ASP A 94 8.28 -9.95 -0.15
CA ASP A 94 7.41 -8.97 0.48
C ASP A 94 7.30 -7.65 -0.32
N LEU A 95 7.80 -7.69 -1.57
CA LEU A 95 7.66 -6.65 -2.58
C LEU A 95 6.50 -6.97 -3.52
N SER A 96 5.83 -5.94 -4.01
CA SER A 96 4.85 -6.05 -5.09
C SER A 96 4.84 -4.76 -5.89
N ARG A 97 4.13 -4.73 -7.02
CA ARG A 97 3.96 -3.52 -7.84
C ARG A 97 3.73 -2.24 -7.03
N ASN A 98 2.94 -2.31 -5.96
CA ASN A 98 2.50 -1.15 -5.19
C ASN A 98 3.06 -1.07 -3.77
N HIS A 99 3.85 -2.05 -3.31
CA HIS A 99 4.23 -2.18 -1.89
C HIS A 99 5.69 -2.61 -1.72
N GLY A 100 6.31 -2.18 -0.62
CA GLY A 100 7.70 -2.46 -0.29
C GLY A 100 8.69 -1.39 -0.76
N TRP A 101 8.19 -0.21 -1.14
CA TRP A 101 8.98 0.87 -1.72
C TRP A 101 9.37 1.96 -0.71
N GLY A 102 9.25 1.67 0.59
CA GLY A 102 9.47 2.63 1.67
C GLY A 102 10.77 3.41 1.57
N VAL A 103 11.90 2.72 1.29
CA VAL A 103 13.22 3.36 1.14
C VAL A 103 13.28 4.32 -0.05
N LEU A 104 12.63 4.00 -1.16
CA LEU A 104 12.59 4.87 -2.35
C LEU A 104 11.71 6.09 -2.11
N HIS A 105 10.54 5.89 -1.52
CA HIS A 105 9.65 6.99 -1.14
C HIS A 105 10.30 7.93 -0.12
N GLY A 106 11.04 7.38 0.86
CA GLY A 106 11.82 8.17 1.82
C GLY A 106 12.92 9.00 1.16
N ALA A 107 13.45 8.54 0.03
CA ALA A 107 14.42 9.28 -0.79
C ALA A 107 13.78 10.26 -1.79
N GLY A 108 12.47 10.49 -1.71
CA GLY A 108 11.76 11.42 -2.58
C GLY A 108 11.41 10.85 -3.96
N LEU A 109 11.46 9.54 -4.16
CA LEU A 109 11.13 8.89 -5.43
C LEU A 109 9.69 8.35 -5.45
N SER A 110 9.07 8.40 -6.62
CA SER A 110 7.72 7.88 -6.88
C SER A 110 7.73 6.84 -8.00
N ALA A 111 6.96 5.78 -7.82
CA ALA A 111 6.78 4.72 -8.83
C ALA A 111 5.95 5.26 -10.00
N THR A 112 6.41 5.09 -11.24
CA THR A 112 5.75 5.64 -12.44
C THR A 112 5.31 4.58 -13.44
N ASP A 113 6.12 3.55 -13.66
CA ASP A 113 5.84 2.48 -14.62
C ASP A 113 6.14 1.11 -14.00
N ALA A 114 5.47 0.06 -14.48
CA ALA A 114 5.77 -1.31 -14.12
C ALA A 114 5.77 -2.19 -15.37
N VAL A 115 6.76 -3.05 -15.51
CA VAL A 115 6.94 -3.97 -16.65
C VAL A 115 7.26 -5.38 -16.16
N SER A 116 6.78 -6.39 -16.88
CA SER A 116 7.26 -7.77 -16.71
C SER A 116 8.54 -7.95 -17.53
N LEU A 117 9.63 -8.29 -16.85
CA LEU A 117 10.92 -8.58 -17.50
C LEU A 117 10.89 -9.96 -18.14
N ASP A 118 10.35 -10.92 -17.40
CA ASP A 118 10.04 -12.27 -17.81
C ASP A 118 8.93 -12.84 -16.89
N GLY A 119 8.66 -14.14 -16.99
CA GLY A 119 7.70 -14.78 -16.12
C GLY A 119 8.07 -14.71 -14.62
N GLY A 120 9.37 -14.71 -14.28
CA GLY A 120 9.85 -14.76 -12.91
C GLY A 120 10.05 -13.39 -12.24
N TRP A 121 10.24 -12.31 -13.02
CA TRP A 121 10.59 -10.99 -12.51
C TRP A 121 9.74 -9.87 -13.10
N GLU A 122 9.32 -8.96 -12.22
CA GLU A 122 8.73 -7.67 -12.57
C GLU A 122 9.70 -6.54 -12.23
N ALA A 123 9.56 -5.39 -12.87
CA ALA A 123 10.32 -4.19 -12.55
C ALA A 123 9.42 -2.96 -12.45
N VAL A 124 9.63 -2.15 -11.43
CA VAL A 124 9.00 -0.83 -11.25
C VAL A 124 10.03 0.27 -11.51
N ARG A 125 9.64 1.28 -12.28
CA ARG A 125 10.41 2.49 -12.52
C ARG A 125 10.10 3.54 -11.47
N PHE A 126 11.13 4.22 -11.02
CA PHE A 126 11.06 5.31 -10.06
C PHE A 126 11.68 6.58 -10.65
N GLN A 127 11.04 7.72 -10.37
CA GLN A 127 11.48 9.05 -10.77
C GLN A 127 11.36 10.01 -9.57
N PRO A 128 12.10 11.14 -9.55
CA PRO A 128 11.90 12.18 -8.54
C PRO A 128 10.44 12.57 -8.46
N SER A 129 9.85 12.52 -7.26
CA SER A 129 8.41 12.77 -7.06
C SER A 129 7.97 14.14 -7.57
N ALA A 130 8.87 15.13 -7.53
CA ALA A 130 8.62 16.48 -8.05
C ALA A 130 8.49 16.55 -9.57
N GLU A 131 9.02 15.57 -10.30
CA GLU A 131 8.98 15.49 -11.77
C GLU A 131 7.85 14.58 -12.27
N VAL A 132 7.20 13.83 -11.39
CA VAL A 132 6.07 12.97 -11.75
C VAL A 132 4.84 13.87 -11.90
N PRO A 133 4.23 13.96 -13.10
CA PRO A 133 3.00 14.72 -13.26
C PRO A 133 1.93 14.21 -12.30
N GLY A 134 1.26 15.13 -11.59
CA GLY A 134 0.15 14.76 -10.72
C GLY A 134 -0.87 13.95 -11.50
N SER A 135 -1.36 12.87 -10.90
CA SER A 135 -2.46 12.14 -11.55
C SER A 135 -3.65 13.09 -11.65
N ALA A 136 -4.40 13.02 -12.76
CA ALA A 136 -5.69 13.69 -12.88
C ALA A 136 -6.68 13.00 -11.94
N ILE A 137 -6.47 13.16 -10.64
CA ILE A 137 -7.35 12.65 -9.62
C ILE A 137 -8.67 13.35 -9.83
N PRO A 138 -9.77 12.61 -10.08
CA PRO A 138 -11.08 13.21 -10.08
C PRO A 138 -11.22 14.01 -8.78
N GLY A 139 -11.54 15.31 -8.86
CA GLY A 139 -11.71 16.14 -7.67
C GLY A 139 -12.54 15.37 -6.65
N ALA A 140 -12.12 15.30 -5.38
CA ALA A 140 -12.75 14.35 -4.46
C ALA A 140 -14.21 14.69 -4.15
N ASP A 141 -14.71 15.80 -4.68
CA ASP A 141 -16.11 16.15 -4.81
C ASP A 141 -16.93 15.10 -5.57
N MET A 142 -16.30 14.17 -6.31
CA MET A 142 -17.00 13.13 -7.08
C MET A 142 -17.43 11.89 -6.27
N LEU A 143 -16.86 11.63 -5.08
CA LEU A 143 -17.24 10.48 -4.26
C LEU A 143 -17.98 10.96 -3.01
N PRO A 144 -19.23 10.50 -2.77
CA PRO A 144 -19.99 10.95 -1.61
C PRO A 144 -19.26 10.51 -0.34
N VAL A 145 -18.88 11.48 0.50
CA VAL A 145 -18.39 11.27 1.87
C VAL A 145 -19.46 11.68 2.86
N GLY A 146 -19.51 11.02 4.01
CA GLY A 146 -20.43 11.40 5.08
C GLY A 146 -20.87 10.24 5.94
N ARG A 147 -21.64 10.56 6.98
CA ARG A 147 -22.05 9.61 8.03
C ARG A 147 -22.87 8.44 7.53
N ARG A 148 -23.82 8.68 6.62
CA ARG A 148 -24.88 7.71 6.27
C ARG A 148 -24.43 6.73 5.19
N ALA A 149 -24.83 5.48 5.37
CA ALA A 149 -24.65 4.43 4.38
C ALA A 149 -25.79 4.45 3.35
N SER A 150 -25.44 4.41 2.06
CA SER A 150 -26.44 4.28 0.98
C SER A 150 -27.17 2.93 1.07
N PRO A 151 -28.42 2.82 0.56
CA PRO A 151 -29.12 1.54 0.52
C PRO A 151 -28.32 0.45 -0.20
N LEU A 152 -27.69 0.79 -1.32
CA LEU A 152 -26.84 -0.14 -2.06
C LEU A 152 -25.63 -0.60 -1.23
N PHE A 153 -24.95 0.31 -0.51
CA PHE A 153 -23.86 -0.07 0.38
C PHE A 153 -24.35 -1.08 1.44
N ARG A 154 -25.53 -0.86 2.02
CA ARG A 154 -26.10 -1.77 3.03
C ARG A 154 -26.36 -3.16 2.46
N VAL A 155 -26.92 -3.26 1.25
CA VAL A 155 -27.16 -4.55 0.57
C VAL A 155 -25.84 -5.25 0.25
N VAL A 156 -24.90 -4.55 -0.39
CA VAL A 156 -23.58 -5.11 -0.74
C VAL A 156 -22.85 -5.59 0.52
N ARG A 157 -22.84 -4.77 1.59
CA ARG A 157 -22.24 -5.12 2.87
C ARG A 157 -22.91 -6.35 3.49
N LEU A 158 -24.24 -6.47 3.45
CA LEU A 158 -24.96 -7.61 4.01
C LEU A 158 -24.59 -8.92 3.28
N VAL A 159 -24.60 -8.91 1.95
CA VAL A 159 -24.24 -10.07 1.13
C VAL A 159 -22.77 -10.45 1.35
N ALA A 160 -21.87 -9.47 1.32
CA ALA A 160 -20.45 -9.69 1.55
C ALA A 160 -20.17 -10.22 2.97
N LEU A 161 -20.88 -9.70 3.98
CA LEU A 161 -20.76 -10.17 5.37
C LEU A 161 -21.19 -11.63 5.51
N ALA A 162 -22.28 -12.04 4.85
CA ALA A 162 -22.74 -13.44 4.84
C ALA A 162 -21.72 -14.36 4.16
N LEU A 163 -21.20 -13.97 2.99
CA LEU A 163 -20.14 -14.71 2.30
C LEU A 163 -18.87 -14.81 3.16
N PHE A 164 -18.48 -13.74 3.83
CA PHE A 164 -17.29 -13.72 4.68
C PHE A 164 -17.45 -14.64 5.90
N HIS A 165 -18.64 -14.72 6.52
CA HIS A 165 -18.90 -15.66 7.61
C HIS A 165 -18.94 -17.12 7.15
N LEU A 166 -19.26 -17.38 5.87
CA LEU A 166 -19.12 -18.70 5.27
C LEU A 166 -17.66 -19.07 5.05
N LEU A 167 -16.83 -18.10 4.65
CA LEU A 167 -15.42 -18.32 4.30
C LEU A 167 -14.47 -18.28 5.51
N PHE A 168 -14.77 -17.48 6.53
CA PHE A 168 -13.85 -17.16 7.62
C PHE A 168 -14.57 -17.11 8.98
N ARG A 169 -13.80 -17.24 10.06
CA ARG A 169 -14.29 -17.10 11.44
C ARG A 169 -13.77 -15.78 12.01
N PHE A 170 -14.66 -14.87 12.42
CA PHE A 170 -14.24 -13.60 13.00
C PHE A 170 -14.25 -13.64 14.51
N ASP A 171 -13.14 -13.24 15.11
CA ASP A 171 -13.03 -12.93 16.53
C ASP A 171 -12.86 -11.42 16.68
N VAL A 172 -13.94 -10.75 17.06
CA VAL A 172 -13.99 -9.29 17.18
C VAL A 172 -14.28 -8.90 18.61
N GLN A 173 -13.39 -8.10 19.21
CA GLN A 173 -13.51 -7.60 20.58
C GLN A 173 -13.50 -6.06 20.60
N GLY A 174 -14.18 -5.44 21.57
CA GLY A 174 -14.20 -3.99 21.73
C GLY A 174 -15.22 -3.27 20.84
N ARG A 175 -16.26 -3.95 20.35
CA ARG A 175 -17.27 -3.31 19.46
C ARG A 175 -18.01 -2.18 20.15
N GLU A 176 -18.21 -2.29 21.45
CA GLU A 176 -18.82 -1.30 22.34
C GLU A 176 -18.01 0.00 22.42
N ARG A 177 -16.72 -0.03 22.08
CA ARG A 177 -15.82 1.14 22.11
C ARG A 177 -15.93 2.02 20.87
N ILE A 178 -16.64 1.59 19.84
CA ILE A 178 -16.77 2.33 18.59
C ILE A 178 -17.59 3.61 18.85
N PRO A 179 -17.01 4.81 18.65
CA PRO A 179 -17.73 6.05 18.93
C PRO A 179 -18.92 6.24 17.99
N ASN A 180 -20.02 6.77 18.51
CA ASN A 180 -21.19 7.14 17.71
C ASN A 180 -21.07 8.53 17.05
N GLN A 181 -19.85 8.98 16.75
CA GLN A 181 -19.52 10.30 16.18
C GLN A 181 -18.46 10.16 15.08
N ALA A 182 -18.04 11.26 14.44
CA ALA A 182 -16.87 11.20 13.57
C ALA A 182 -15.61 10.83 14.37
N PHE A 183 -14.73 10.04 13.77
CA PHE A 183 -13.43 9.66 14.34
C PHE A 183 -12.44 9.27 13.24
N VAL A 184 -11.17 9.25 13.60
CA VAL A 184 -10.11 8.69 12.76
C VAL A 184 -9.84 7.26 13.22
N LEU A 185 -10.04 6.28 12.35
CA LEU A 185 -9.72 4.87 12.63
C LEU A 185 -8.28 4.61 12.20
N ILE A 186 -7.45 4.09 13.11
CA ILE A 186 -6.12 3.60 12.76
C ILE A 186 -6.02 2.10 12.95
N ALA A 187 -5.38 1.41 12.00
CA ALA A 187 -5.13 -0.02 12.10
C ALA A 187 -3.77 -0.39 11.53
N ASN A 188 -3.17 -1.47 12.02
CA ASN A 188 -2.02 -2.08 11.35
C ASN A 188 -2.43 -2.65 9.98
N HIS A 189 -1.46 -2.80 9.08
CA HIS A 189 -1.72 -3.15 7.68
C HIS A 189 -0.94 -4.39 7.25
N LEU A 190 -1.62 -5.44 6.82
CA LEU A 190 -1.06 -6.72 6.37
C LEU A 190 -1.38 -6.99 4.89
N GLY A 191 -2.50 -6.49 4.38
CA GLY A 191 -2.97 -6.68 2.99
C GLY A 191 -4.34 -6.05 2.71
N TRP A 192 -4.98 -6.38 1.59
CA TRP A 192 -6.30 -5.81 1.26
C TRP A 192 -7.43 -6.36 2.12
N MET A 193 -7.24 -7.54 2.70
CA MET A 193 -8.19 -8.17 3.64
C MET A 193 -8.52 -7.25 4.82
N ASP A 194 -7.58 -6.40 5.24
CA ASP A 194 -7.77 -5.49 6.37
C ASP A 194 -8.89 -4.49 6.12
N ALA A 195 -8.83 -3.77 4.99
CA ALA A 195 -9.79 -2.74 4.64
C ALA A 195 -11.19 -3.35 4.44
N ILE A 196 -11.26 -4.53 3.81
CA ILE A 196 -12.52 -5.24 3.61
C ILE A 196 -13.09 -5.70 4.96
N SER A 197 -12.27 -6.29 5.83
CA SER A 197 -12.70 -6.73 7.15
C SER A 197 -13.25 -5.58 7.99
N LEU A 198 -12.58 -4.44 7.98
CA LEU A 198 -13.05 -3.23 8.67
C LEU A 198 -14.40 -2.74 8.11
N LEU A 199 -14.57 -2.65 6.78
CA LEU A 199 -15.85 -2.26 6.16
C LEU A 199 -17.01 -3.19 6.52
N LEU A 200 -16.74 -4.49 6.61
CA LEU A 200 -17.75 -5.50 6.88
C LEU A 200 -18.08 -5.64 8.37
N LEU A 201 -17.09 -5.54 9.25
CA LEU A 201 -17.23 -5.86 10.67
C LEU A 201 -17.55 -4.65 11.55
N PHE A 202 -17.26 -3.44 11.10
CA PHE A 202 -17.67 -2.21 11.77
C PHE A 202 -19.13 -1.86 11.45
N PRO A 203 -19.80 -1.04 12.28
CA PRO A 203 -21.13 -0.51 12.00
C PRO A 203 -21.22 0.13 10.61
N ALA A 204 -22.37 0.03 9.98
CA ALA A 204 -22.61 0.69 8.70
C ALA A 204 -22.56 2.23 8.82
N GLU A 205 -22.79 2.75 10.03
CA GLU A 205 -22.80 4.18 10.35
C GLU A 205 -22.16 4.41 11.74
N PRO A 206 -21.31 5.44 11.91
CA PRO A 206 -20.80 6.36 10.89
C PRO A 206 -19.94 5.62 9.84
N ARG A 207 -20.15 5.93 8.55
CA ARG A 207 -19.54 5.17 7.45
C ARG A 207 -18.02 5.39 7.38
N ILE A 208 -17.28 4.31 7.16
CA ILE A 208 -15.83 4.30 6.98
C ILE A 208 -15.45 4.69 5.55
N HIS A 209 -14.44 5.55 5.42
CA HIS A 209 -13.84 5.96 4.15
C HIS A 209 -12.32 5.78 4.21
N TYR A 210 -11.73 5.21 3.16
CA TYR A 210 -10.29 4.96 3.07
C TYR A 210 -9.60 6.01 2.21
N LEU A 211 -8.40 6.40 2.62
CA LEU A 211 -7.47 7.12 1.76
C LEU A 211 -6.85 6.14 0.76
N ALA A 212 -7.22 6.21 -0.52
CA ALA A 212 -6.67 5.32 -1.55
C ALA A 212 -6.42 6.04 -2.89
N ASP A 213 -5.42 5.57 -3.62
CA ASP A 213 -5.16 6.04 -4.99
C ASP A 213 -6.11 5.31 -5.95
N PRO A 214 -7.07 6.02 -6.57
CA PRO A 214 -8.08 5.41 -7.41
C PRO A 214 -7.51 4.88 -8.73
N THR A 215 -6.30 5.27 -9.14
CA THR A 215 -5.72 4.97 -10.46
C THR A 215 -5.70 3.48 -10.78
N SER A 216 -5.40 2.64 -9.78
CA SER A 216 -5.42 1.18 -9.95
C SER A 216 -6.85 0.63 -10.08
N MET A 217 -7.80 1.16 -9.32
CA MET A 217 -9.20 0.75 -9.31
C MET A 217 -9.91 1.14 -10.60
N MET A 218 -9.60 2.33 -11.14
CA MET A 218 -10.16 2.87 -12.39
C MET A 218 -9.88 1.99 -13.60
N LYS A 219 -8.80 1.19 -13.59
CA LYS A 219 -8.47 0.25 -14.68
C LYS A 219 -9.46 -0.90 -14.78
N ASN A 220 -10.11 -1.27 -13.68
CA ASN A 220 -11.14 -2.31 -13.65
C ASN A 220 -12.53 -1.66 -13.62
N ARG A 221 -13.23 -1.66 -14.76
CA ARG A 221 -14.53 -0.99 -14.92
C ARG A 221 -15.59 -1.44 -13.90
N LEU A 222 -15.61 -2.73 -13.55
CA LEU A 222 -16.58 -3.29 -12.60
C LEU A 222 -16.27 -2.87 -11.17
N LEU A 223 -15.00 -3.00 -10.76
CA LEU A 223 -14.54 -2.54 -9.45
C LEU A 223 -14.77 -1.03 -9.29
N TRP A 224 -14.48 -0.25 -10.32
CA TRP A 224 -14.70 1.19 -10.32
C TRP A 224 -16.18 1.55 -10.22
N ALA A 225 -17.06 0.86 -10.94
CA ALA A 225 -18.51 1.06 -10.84
C ALA A 225 -19.02 0.76 -9.43
N LEU A 226 -18.56 -0.34 -8.82
CA LEU A 226 -18.92 -0.71 -7.45
C LEU A 226 -18.47 0.35 -6.45
N VAL A 227 -17.21 0.77 -6.50
CA VAL A 227 -16.63 1.80 -5.60
C VAL A 227 -17.36 3.14 -5.73
N ARG A 228 -17.70 3.54 -6.96
CA ARG A 228 -18.50 4.75 -7.19
C ARG A 228 -19.91 4.64 -6.62
N ALA A 229 -20.51 3.47 -6.68
CA ALA A 229 -21.89 3.25 -6.24
C ALA A 229 -22.00 3.05 -4.71
N THR A 230 -21.00 2.43 -4.08
CA THR A 230 -20.94 2.23 -2.62
C THR A 230 -20.32 3.42 -1.87
N GLY A 231 -19.49 4.20 -2.55
CA GLY A 231 -18.65 5.23 -1.93
C GLY A 231 -17.57 4.62 -1.02
N GLY A 232 -16.99 5.44 -0.14
CA GLY A 232 -16.04 4.95 0.88
C GLY A 232 -14.56 5.05 0.50
N VAL A 233 -14.23 5.73 -0.60
CA VAL A 233 -12.83 6.05 -0.95
C VAL A 233 -12.67 7.57 -1.02
N VAL A 234 -11.75 8.09 -0.22
CA VAL A 234 -11.20 9.43 -0.35
C VAL A 234 -9.98 9.31 -1.27
N PRO A 235 -10.02 9.88 -2.48
CA PRO A 235 -8.94 9.72 -3.44
C PRO A 235 -7.70 10.49 -2.99
N VAL A 236 -6.53 9.85 -3.09
CA VAL A 236 -5.24 10.44 -2.72
C VAL A 236 -4.20 10.30 -3.82
N ASP A 237 -3.39 11.34 -4.00
CA ASP A 237 -2.21 11.26 -4.87
C ASP A 237 -1.06 10.61 -4.11
N ARG A 238 -0.61 9.45 -4.60
CA ARG A 238 0.55 8.75 -4.01
C ARG A 238 1.88 9.42 -4.36
N ALA A 239 1.96 10.14 -5.49
CA ALA A 239 3.16 10.87 -5.92
C ALA A 239 3.29 12.20 -5.16
N HIS A 240 2.17 12.88 -4.90
CA HIS A 240 2.12 14.16 -4.19
C HIS A 240 1.57 14.00 -2.76
N ARG A 241 2.28 13.22 -1.93
CA ARG A 241 1.93 13.03 -0.52
C ARG A 241 1.97 14.38 0.21
N GLY A 242 0.89 14.74 0.91
CA GLY A 242 0.80 15.98 1.68
C GLY A 242 0.16 17.17 0.96
N ASN A 243 -0.47 16.96 -0.20
CA ASN A 243 -1.16 18.04 -0.92
C ASN A 243 -2.34 18.61 -0.10
N ALA A 244 -2.55 19.93 -0.12
CA ALA A 244 -3.63 20.63 0.60
C ALA A 244 -5.03 20.05 0.28
N THR A 245 -5.16 19.49 -0.92
CA THR A 245 -6.33 18.76 -1.40
C THR A 245 -6.67 17.54 -0.51
N LEU A 246 -5.68 16.75 -0.09
CA LEU A 246 -5.90 15.61 0.81
C LEU A 246 -6.49 16.05 2.15
N PHE A 247 -5.88 17.07 2.76
CA PHE A 247 -6.33 17.63 4.04
C PHE A 247 -7.78 18.10 3.96
N ARG A 248 -8.12 18.88 2.93
CA ARG A 248 -9.48 19.36 2.67
C ARG A 248 -10.51 18.24 2.62
N HIS A 249 -10.17 17.12 1.98
CA HIS A 249 -11.10 16.00 1.82
C HIS A 249 -11.29 15.18 3.09
N VAL A 250 -10.21 14.96 3.84
CA VAL A 250 -10.29 14.31 5.15
C VAL A 250 -11.14 15.17 6.09
N HIS A 251 -10.89 16.48 6.11
CA HIS A 251 -11.67 17.43 6.91
C HIS A 251 -13.16 17.38 6.57
N ARG A 252 -13.51 17.53 5.28
CA ARG A 252 -14.90 17.44 4.81
C ARG A 252 -15.59 16.13 5.20
N CYS A 253 -14.88 15.01 5.14
CA CYS A 253 -15.43 13.71 5.53
C CYS A 253 -15.75 13.66 7.03
N LEU A 254 -14.84 14.15 7.88
CA LEU A 254 -15.02 14.19 9.33
C LEU A 254 -16.13 15.17 9.72
N GLU A 255 -16.18 16.37 9.11
CA GLU A 255 -17.26 17.35 9.30
C GLU A 255 -18.64 16.80 8.90
N ALA A 256 -18.70 16.01 7.82
CA ALA A 256 -19.92 15.33 7.39
C ALA A 256 -20.31 14.13 8.27
N GLY A 257 -19.64 13.94 9.42
CA GLY A 257 -19.91 12.88 10.38
C GLY A 257 -19.43 11.49 9.94
N GLY A 258 -18.59 11.41 8.92
CA GLY A 258 -17.97 10.17 8.45
C GLY A 258 -16.76 9.76 9.28
N VAL A 259 -16.29 8.54 9.05
CA VAL A 259 -15.04 8.01 9.62
C VAL A 259 -13.99 7.95 8.53
N VAL A 260 -12.77 8.36 8.86
CA VAL A 260 -11.61 8.20 7.98
C VAL A 260 -10.72 7.10 8.54
N ALA A 261 -10.59 6.00 7.80
CA ALA A 261 -9.71 4.89 8.13
C ALA A 261 -8.34 5.08 7.47
N ILE A 262 -7.29 4.96 8.29
CA ILE A 262 -5.91 5.18 7.91
C ILE A 262 -5.08 4.00 8.39
N PHE A 263 -4.25 3.47 7.50
CA PHE A 263 -3.18 2.55 7.85
C PHE A 263 -1.88 3.36 8.01
N PRO A 264 -1.52 3.77 9.24
CA PRO A 264 -0.48 4.78 9.46
C PRO A 264 0.92 4.29 9.08
N GLU A 265 1.13 2.98 8.96
CA GLU A 265 2.34 2.36 8.38
C GLU A 265 2.57 2.83 6.93
N GLY A 266 1.48 2.99 6.17
CA GLY A 266 1.49 3.40 4.77
C GLY A 266 2.17 2.43 3.81
N ASP A 267 2.42 1.20 4.25
CA ASP A 267 2.83 0.03 3.48
C ASP A 267 2.30 -1.21 4.24
N PHE A 268 2.29 -2.38 3.59
CA PHE A 268 1.94 -3.64 4.25
C PHE A 268 3.08 -4.10 5.15
N GLY A 269 2.80 -4.43 6.40
CA GLY A 269 3.72 -5.10 7.31
C GLY A 269 4.24 -6.42 6.72
N PRO A 270 5.51 -6.78 6.98
CA PRO A 270 6.14 -7.94 6.36
C PRO A 270 5.59 -9.27 6.88
N ARG A 271 5.11 -9.30 8.13
CA ARG A 271 4.56 -10.48 8.81
C ARG A 271 3.62 -10.08 9.93
N GLU A 272 2.77 -11.03 10.33
CA GLU A 272 1.85 -10.90 11.46
C GLU A 272 2.58 -10.44 12.74
N GLY A 273 1.98 -9.52 13.48
CA GLY A 273 2.49 -9.03 14.76
C GLY A 273 3.68 -8.07 14.68
N VAL A 274 4.18 -7.74 13.49
CA VAL A 274 5.24 -6.73 13.30
C VAL A 274 4.64 -5.46 12.72
N LEU A 275 4.76 -4.36 13.47
CA LEU A 275 4.36 -3.03 13.03
C LEU A 275 5.52 -2.31 12.35
N LEU A 276 5.24 -1.63 11.25
CA LEU A 276 6.11 -0.58 10.71
C LEU A 276 5.91 0.73 11.49
N PRO A 277 6.87 1.66 11.43
CA PRO A 277 6.73 2.97 12.07
C PRO A 277 5.51 3.74 11.55
N PHE A 278 4.76 4.35 12.45
CA PHE A 278 3.56 5.10 12.10
C PHE A 278 3.90 6.49 11.57
N LYS A 279 3.22 6.91 10.50
CA LYS A 279 3.26 8.30 10.02
C LYS A 279 2.33 9.18 10.85
N LYS A 280 2.68 10.46 11.00
CA LYS A 280 1.93 11.43 11.82
C LYS A 280 0.59 11.90 11.23
N GLY A 281 0.29 11.59 9.96
CA GLY A 281 -0.86 12.15 9.25
C GLY A 281 -2.20 11.95 9.98
N PHE A 282 -2.45 10.77 10.55
CA PHE A 282 -3.68 10.51 11.30
C PHE A 282 -3.84 11.42 12.53
N ALA A 283 -2.73 11.73 13.21
CA ALA A 283 -2.74 12.55 14.42
C ALA A 283 -3.01 14.02 14.07
N HIS A 284 -2.46 14.52 12.97
CA HIS A 284 -2.80 15.85 12.44
C HIS A 284 -4.30 15.95 12.15
N PHE A 285 -4.85 15.01 11.37
CA PHE A 285 -6.27 15.03 11.01
C PHE A 285 -7.19 14.98 12.24
N ALA A 286 -6.87 14.13 13.22
CA ALA A 286 -7.70 13.96 14.40
C ALA A 286 -7.66 15.18 15.35
N VAL A 287 -6.48 15.76 15.55
CA VAL A 287 -6.31 16.96 16.40
C VAL A 287 -6.96 18.17 15.76
N GLU A 288 -6.73 18.40 14.47
CA GLU A 288 -7.29 19.54 13.73
C GLU A 288 -8.83 19.49 13.67
N ALA A 289 -9.41 18.31 13.40
CA ALA A 289 -10.86 18.13 13.37
C ALA A 289 -11.50 17.98 14.76
N GLY A 290 -10.72 17.92 15.84
CA GLY A 290 -11.23 17.74 17.21
C GLY A 290 -11.97 16.40 17.44
N VAL A 291 -11.62 15.36 16.68
CA VAL A 291 -12.25 14.02 16.76
C VAL A 291 -11.32 13.00 17.41
N PRO A 292 -11.83 11.95 18.09
CA PRO A 292 -10.98 10.94 18.69
C PRO A 292 -10.31 10.05 17.63
N VAL A 293 -9.22 9.40 18.03
CA VAL A 293 -8.57 8.34 17.25
C VAL A 293 -9.00 6.98 17.81
N LEU A 294 -9.56 6.10 16.98
CA LEU A 294 -9.91 4.73 17.38
C LEU A 294 -8.81 3.76 16.94
N PRO A 295 -7.99 3.22 17.87
CA PRO A 295 -6.98 2.23 17.53
C PRO A 295 -7.59 0.85 17.34
N VAL A 296 -7.15 0.14 16.29
CA VAL A 296 -7.57 -1.22 15.97
C VAL A 296 -6.34 -2.06 15.67
N ALA A 297 -6.28 -3.28 16.21
CA ALA A 297 -5.30 -4.28 15.80
C ALA A 297 -5.98 -5.42 15.03
N LEU A 298 -5.33 -5.82 13.95
CA LEU A 298 -5.73 -6.86 13.02
C LEU A 298 -4.68 -7.97 13.03
N ALA A 299 -5.12 -9.22 13.07
CA ALA A 299 -4.23 -10.37 12.96
C ALA A 299 -4.87 -11.55 12.25
N GLY A 300 -4.02 -12.38 11.64
CA GLY A 300 -4.41 -13.55 10.86
C GLY A 300 -4.83 -13.25 9.43
N MET A 301 -4.68 -12.01 8.97
CA MET A 301 -5.12 -11.52 7.65
C MET A 301 -4.03 -11.56 6.58
N LYS A 302 -2.75 -11.79 6.96
CA LYS A 302 -1.62 -11.80 6.01
C LYS A 302 -1.70 -12.94 4.99
N GLU A 303 -2.17 -14.09 5.43
CA GLU A 303 -2.47 -15.24 4.58
C GLU A 303 -3.82 -15.80 4.97
N VAL A 304 -4.72 -16.08 4.04
CA VAL A 304 -6.07 -16.53 4.38
C VAL A 304 -6.42 -17.84 3.70
N TRP A 305 -7.25 -18.65 4.36
CA TRP A 305 -7.73 -19.93 3.84
C TRP A 305 -9.13 -20.22 4.39
N LEU A 306 -9.82 -21.19 3.79
CA LEU A 306 -11.20 -21.49 4.16
C LEU A 306 -11.30 -21.93 5.63
N GLY A 307 -12.15 -21.24 6.40
CA GLY A 307 -12.36 -21.46 7.83
C GLY A 307 -11.33 -20.80 8.75
N LYS A 308 -10.38 -20.01 8.21
CA LYS A 308 -9.36 -19.33 9.03
C LYS A 308 -10.02 -18.37 10.03
N ARG A 309 -9.48 -18.31 11.24
CA ARG A 309 -9.87 -17.31 12.25
C ARG A 309 -9.12 -15.99 12.00
N LEU A 310 -9.87 -14.91 11.86
CA LEU A 310 -9.40 -13.54 11.67
C LEU A 310 -9.72 -12.72 12.92
N PHE A 311 -8.74 -11.97 13.43
CA PHE A 311 -8.85 -11.26 14.68
C PHE A 311 -8.97 -9.75 14.44
N VAL A 312 -9.91 -9.13 15.13
CA VAL A 312 -10.07 -7.67 15.19
C VAL A 312 -10.16 -7.27 16.66
N ARG A 313 -9.28 -6.40 17.11
CA ARG A 313 -9.22 -5.89 18.48
C ARG A 313 -9.37 -4.39 18.45
N ILE A 314 -10.49 -3.90 18.96
CA ILE A 314 -10.80 -2.46 18.98
C ILE A 314 -10.42 -1.94 20.38
N GLY A 315 -9.55 -0.94 20.41
CA GLY A 315 -9.09 -0.32 21.65
C GLY A 315 -9.95 0.87 22.07
N GLU A 316 -9.56 1.46 23.20
CA GLU A 316 -10.22 2.67 23.72
C GLU A 316 -9.97 3.86 22.78
N PRO A 317 -11.01 4.67 22.48
CA PRO A 317 -10.83 5.90 21.71
C PRO A 317 -9.87 6.86 22.42
N ILE A 318 -8.88 7.34 21.70
CA ILE A 318 -7.90 8.32 22.18
C ILE A 318 -8.51 9.71 21.97
N PRO A 319 -8.85 10.45 23.04
CA PRO A 319 -9.37 11.81 22.90
C PRO A 319 -8.26 12.75 22.41
N THR A 320 -8.61 13.74 21.59
CA THR A 320 -7.65 14.72 21.03
C THR A 320 -7.68 16.07 21.74
N ALA A 321 -8.74 16.36 22.49
CA ALA A 321 -8.88 17.61 23.25
C ALA A 321 -7.67 17.83 24.19
N GLY A 322 -7.03 18.99 24.06
CA GLY A 322 -5.86 19.37 24.86
C GLY A 322 -4.58 18.56 24.61
N LYS A 323 -4.53 17.72 23.57
CA LYS A 323 -3.34 16.93 23.21
C LYS A 323 -2.61 17.52 22.01
N THR A 324 -1.29 17.36 22.01
CA THR A 324 -0.45 17.68 20.85
C THR A 324 -0.51 16.57 19.81
N VAL A 325 -0.18 16.89 18.55
CA VAL A 325 -0.07 15.91 17.46
C VAL A 325 0.92 14.81 17.81
N GLU A 326 2.09 15.16 18.36
CA GLU A 326 3.10 14.21 18.82
C GLU A 326 2.57 13.27 19.90
N GLY A 327 1.76 13.79 20.83
CA GLY A 327 1.15 12.99 21.90
C GLY A 327 0.15 11.98 21.35
N VAL A 328 -0.74 12.41 20.44
CA VAL A 328 -1.72 11.54 19.78
C VAL A 328 -1.03 10.51 18.89
N HIS A 329 0.01 10.89 18.17
CA HIS A 329 0.81 9.99 17.33
C HIS A 329 1.41 8.85 18.16
N ARG A 330 2.12 9.19 19.24
CA ARG A 330 2.74 8.21 20.15
C ARG A 330 1.70 7.28 20.79
N LEU A 331 0.60 7.84 21.30
CA LEU A 331 -0.47 7.06 21.93
C LEU A 331 -1.14 6.12 20.92
N GLY A 332 -1.34 6.56 19.68
CA GLY A 332 -1.90 5.74 18.61
C GLY A 332 -1.03 4.52 18.31
N GLU A 333 0.27 4.72 18.16
CA GLU A 333 1.23 3.63 17.93
C GLU A 333 1.28 2.64 19.09
N GLN A 334 1.39 3.15 20.33
CA GLN A 334 1.39 2.31 21.54
C GLN A 334 0.08 1.53 21.72
N SER A 335 -1.07 2.16 21.42
CA SER A 335 -2.37 1.52 21.58
C SER A 335 -2.56 0.38 20.58
N VAL A 336 -2.20 0.59 19.30
CA VAL A 336 -2.26 -0.50 18.31
C VAL A 336 -1.30 -1.63 18.67
N ALA A 337 -0.07 -1.30 19.10
CA ALA A 337 0.90 -2.30 19.54
C ALA A 337 0.39 -3.14 20.73
N ALA A 338 -0.23 -2.51 21.72
CA ALA A 338 -0.79 -3.20 22.90
C ALA A 338 -1.99 -4.11 22.56
N LEU A 339 -2.73 -3.80 21.49
CA LEU A 339 -3.89 -4.57 21.04
C LEU A 339 -3.51 -5.79 20.19
N LEU A 340 -2.28 -5.84 19.66
CA LEU A 340 -1.86 -6.95 18.80
C LEU A 340 -1.90 -8.27 19.59
N PRO A 341 -2.70 -9.25 19.15
CA PRO A 341 -2.71 -10.55 19.81
C PRO A 341 -1.37 -11.25 19.56
N ARG A 342 -0.95 -12.11 20.50
CA ARG A 342 0.11 -13.09 20.24
C ARG A 342 -0.37 -14.07 19.19
N TYR A 343 -0.11 -13.76 17.93
CA TYR A 343 -0.55 -14.56 16.80
C TYR A 343 0.46 -15.65 16.46
N ARG A 344 -0.01 -16.89 16.41
CA ARG A 344 0.74 -18.00 15.84
C ARG A 344 -0.10 -18.65 14.76
N GLU A 345 0.46 -18.73 13.56
CA GLU A 345 -0.22 -19.33 12.42
C GLU A 345 -0.59 -20.80 12.75
N PRO A 346 -1.87 -21.19 12.65
CA PRO A 346 -2.28 -22.56 12.92
C PRO A 346 -1.53 -23.57 12.02
N ALA A 347 -1.11 -24.67 12.63
CA ALA A 347 -0.55 -25.81 11.91
C ALA A 347 -1.65 -26.58 11.17
N GLY A 348 -1.26 -27.39 10.18
CA GLY A 348 -2.16 -28.30 9.46
C GLY A 348 -2.57 -27.81 8.07
N ARG A 349 -3.64 -28.41 7.54
CA ARG A 349 -4.13 -28.17 6.18
C ARG A 349 -4.70 -26.75 6.04
N LYS A 350 -4.30 -26.06 4.96
CA LYS A 350 -4.75 -24.69 4.62
C LYS A 350 -5.52 -24.71 3.28
N PRO A 351 -6.79 -25.15 3.28
CA PRO A 351 -7.58 -25.32 2.06
C PRO A 351 -7.76 -24.00 1.31
N LEU A 352 -7.56 -24.03 -0.01
CA LEU A 352 -7.68 -22.85 -0.89
C LEU A 352 -6.75 -21.67 -0.55
N ARG A 353 -5.70 -21.86 0.28
CA ARG A 353 -4.78 -20.78 0.70
C ARG A 353 -4.24 -19.96 -0.47
N ARG A 354 -3.72 -20.60 -1.51
CA ARG A 354 -3.12 -19.88 -2.65
C ARG A 354 -4.14 -18.99 -3.36
N TRP A 355 -5.35 -19.51 -3.57
CA TRP A 355 -6.43 -18.80 -4.25
C TRP A 355 -7.01 -17.67 -3.38
N LEU A 356 -7.36 -17.98 -2.13
CA LEU A 356 -7.93 -16.99 -1.20
C LEU A 356 -6.92 -15.91 -0.84
N THR A 357 -5.67 -16.25 -0.51
CA THR A 357 -4.64 -15.23 -0.24
C THR A 357 -4.34 -14.38 -1.46
N GLY A 358 -4.31 -14.95 -2.68
CA GLY A 358 -4.05 -14.15 -3.89
C GLY A 358 -5.18 -13.21 -4.30
N LEU A 359 -6.36 -13.36 -3.70
CA LEU A 359 -7.54 -12.52 -3.96
C LEU A 359 -7.52 -11.21 -3.14
N PHE A 360 -6.70 -11.16 -2.09
CA PHE A 360 -6.56 -10.06 -1.13
C PHE A 360 -5.08 -9.63 -0.99
#